data_AF-A0A2D8YV70-F1
#
_entry.id   AF-A0A2D8YV70-F1
#
_cell.length_a   1.000
_cell.length_b   1.000
_cell.length_c   1.000
_cell.angle_alpha   90.00
_cell.angle_beta   90.00
_cell.angle_gamma   90.00
#
_symmetry.space_group_name_H-M   'P 1'
#
loop_
_entity.id
_entity.type
_entity.pdbx_description
1 polymer ?
#
loop_
_entity_poly.entity_id
_entity_poly.type
_entity_poly.pdbx_seq_one_letter_code
_entity_poly.pdbx_strand_id
1 'polypeptide(L)' 'MPDYNLSRLNVLVVEQHAPMRHLIRNILHEFGIENVRDAGDEESAFDLF' A
#
# COMPACT_ATOMS: atom_id res chain seq x y z
N MET A 1 -9.97 -17.25 -9.97
CA MET A 1 -8.58 -16.94 -9.57
C MET A 1 -8.18 -17.97 -8.53
N PRO A 2 -6.94 -18.46 -8.47
CA PRO A 2 -6.50 -19.27 -7.33
C PRO A 2 -6.77 -18.47 -6.05
N ASP A 3 -7.24 -19.14 -4.99
CA ASP A 3 -7.45 -18.54 -3.66
C ASP A 3 -6.08 -18.19 -3.04
N TYR A 4 -5.47 -17.10 -3.51
CA TYR A 4 -4.27 -16.56 -2.89
C TYR A 4 -4.68 -15.85 -1.60
N ASN A 5 -4.22 -16.39 -0.47
CA ASN A 5 -4.39 -15.73 0.81
C ASN A 5 -3.43 -14.52 0.91
N LEU A 6 -3.96 -13.32 0.73
CA LEU A 6 -3.21 -12.06 0.79
C LEU A 6 -3.10 -11.45 2.19
N SER A 7 -3.67 -12.08 3.23
CA SER A 7 -3.68 -11.55 4.60
C SER A 7 -2.28 -11.29 5.19
N ARG A 8 -1.24 -11.93 4.64
CA ARG A 8 0.16 -11.79 5.08
C ARG A 8 0.99 -10.86 4.21
N LEU A 9 0.41 -10.32 3.14
CA LEU A 9 1.11 -9.38 2.27
C LEU A 9 1.11 -8.00 2.91
N ASN A 10 2.30 -7.45 3.16
CA ASN A 10 2.48 -6.07 3.58
C ASN A 10 2.95 -5.26 2.39
N VAL A 11 2.29 -4.14 2.13
CA VAL A 11 2.60 -3.25 1.00
C VAL A 11 2.93 -1.86 1.52
N LEU A 12 4.02 -1.29 1.01
CA LEU A 12 4.37 0.12 1.19
C LEU A 12 4.23 0.84 -0.15
N VAL A 13 3.37 1.86 -0.20
CA VAL A 13 3.21 2.72 -1.38
C VAL A 13 4.02 3.99 -1.17
N VAL A 14 4.97 4.27 -2.05
CA VAL A 14 5.75 5.52 -2.03
C VAL A 14 5.34 6.36 -3.23
N GLU A 15 4.68 7.48 -2.97
CA GLU A 15 4.17 8.37 -4.01
C GLU A 15 3.97 9.77 -3.43
N GLN A 16 4.45 10.81 -4.10
CA GLN A 16 4.44 12.16 -3.54
C GLN A 16 3.03 12.76 -3.44
N HIS A 17 2.17 12.48 -4.41
CA HIS A 17 0.84 13.09 -4.50
C HIS A 17 -0.16 12.33 -3.62
N ALA A 18 -0.62 12.99 -2.55
CA ALA A 18 -1.55 12.38 -1.59
C ALA A 18 -2.83 11.79 -2.22
N PRO A 19 -3.50 12.45 -3.19
CA PRO A 19 -4.67 11.85 -3.84
C PRO A 19 -4.35 10.55 -4.57
N MET A 20 -3.17 10.46 -5.20
CA MET A 20 -2.73 9.26 -5.92
C MET A 20 -2.42 8.12 -4.94
N ARG A 21 -1.74 8.41 -3.81
CA ARG A 21 -1.54 7.42 -2.74
C ARG A 21 -2.86 6.85 -2.23
N HIS A 22 -3.84 7.71 -1.96
CA HIS A 22 -5.16 7.27 -1.50
C HIS A 22 -5.86 6.40 -2.54
N LEU A 23 -5.79 6.75 -3.82
CA LEU A 23 -6.34 5.94 -4.91
C LEU A 23 -5.70 4.55 -4.96
N ILE A 24 -4.36 4.48 -4.94
CA ILE A 24 -3.62 3.21 -4.98
C ILE A 24 -3.96 2.35 -3.77
N ARG A 25 -3.99 2.94 -2.56
CA ARG A 25 -4.36 2.25 -1.33
C ARG A 25 -5.75 1.62 -1.42
N ASN A 26 -6.73 2.36 -1.94
CA ASN A 26 -8.09 1.85 -2.09
C ASN A 26 -8.16 0.68 -3.09
N ILE A 27 -7.46 0.79 -4.21
CA ILE A 27 -7.39 -0.31 -5.21
C ILE A 27 -6.81 -1.57 -4.57
N LEU A 28 -5.73 -1.46 -3.78
CA LEU A 28 -5.11 -2.61 -3.10
C LEU A 28 -6.06 -3.24 -2.07
N HIS A 29 -6.83 -2.42 -1.35
CA HIS A 29 -7.88 -2.92 -0.44
C HIS A 29 -9.01 -3.63 -1.19
N GLU A 30 -9.44 -3.15 -2.36
CA GLU A 30 -10.42 -3.83 -3.22
C GLU A 30 -9.92 -5.19 -3.71
N PHE A 31 -8.60 -5.37 -3.85
CA PHE A 31 -7.97 -6.66 -4.14
C PHE A 31 -7.79 -7.55 -2.91
N GLY A 32 -8.23 -7.13 -1.72
CA GLY A 32 -8.14 -7.91 -0.48
C GLY A 32 -6.80 -7.80 0.25
N ILE A 33 -5.98 -6.80 -0.07
CA ILE A 33 -4.74 -6.51 0.66
C ILE A 33 -5.08 -5.54 1.79
N GLU A 34 -5.06 -6.02 3.03
CA GLU A 34 -5.44 -5.20 4.19
C GLU A 34 -4.26 -4.40 4.78
N ASN A 35 -3.04 -4.94 4.70
CA ASN A 35 -1.86 -4.32 5.29
C ASN A 35 -1.14 -3.40 4.30
N VAL A 36 -1.70 -2.21 4.08
CA VAL A 36 -1.13 -1.19 3.19
C VAL A 36 -0.70 0.03 4.02
N ARG A 37 0.59 0.38 3.93
CA ARG A 37 1.16 1.64 4.44
C ARG A 37 1.52 2.52 3.25
N ASP A 38 1.62 3.83 3.48
CA ASP A 38 2.13 4.72 2.46
C ASP A 38 2.93 5.89 3.00
N ALA A 39 3.80 6.41 2.14
CA ALA A 39 4.80 7.42 2.41
C ALA A 39 4.82 8.45 1.29
N GLY A 40 5.00 9.73 1.64
CA GLY A 40 5.03 10.84 0.67
C GLY A 40 6.39 11.10 0.05
N ASP A 41 7.44 10.48 0.61
CA ASP A 41 8.83 10.71 0.24
C ASP A 41 9.68 9.51 0.68
N GLU A 42 10.94 9.53 0.26
CA GLU A 42 11.90 8.44 0.50
C GLU A 42 12.27 8.31 1.98
N GLU A 43 12.35 9.43 2.71
CA GLU A 43 12.73 9.47 4.12
C GLU A 43 11.66 8.82 4.99
N SER A 44 10.40 9.24 4.85
CA SER A 44 9.26 8.64 5.54
C SER A 44 9.02 7.18 5.12
N ALA A 45 9.32 6.81 3.88
CA ALA A 45 9.24 5.43 3.42
C ALA A 45 10.26 4.55 4.13
N PHE A 46 11.48 5.05 4.32
CA PHE A 46 12.55 4.33 5.01
C PHE A 46 12.21 4.09 6.49
N ASP A 47 11.62 5.08 7.17
CA ASP A 47 11.21 4.96 8.58
C ASP A 47 10.06 3.95 8.81
N LEU A 48 9.25 3.70 7.78
CA LEU A 48 8.10 2.79 7.84
C LEU A 48 8.44 1.33 7.51
N PHE A 49 9.65 1.08 6.96
CA PHE A 49 10.15 -0.22 6.53
C PHE A 49 10.78 -0.99 7.70
#